data_AF-A0A2D6UYR8-F1
#
_entry.id   AF-A0A2D6UYR8-F1
#
_cell.length_a   1.000
_cell.length_b   1.000
_cell.length_c   1.000
_cell.angle_alpha   90.00
_cell.angle_beta   90.00
_cell.angle_gamma   90.00
#
_symmetry.space_group_name_H-M   'P 1'
#
loop_
_entity.id
_entity.type
_entity.pdbx_description
1 polymer ?
#
loop_
_entity_poly.entity_id
_entity_poly.type
_entity_poly.pdbx_seq_one_letter_code
_entity_poly.pdbx_strand_id
1 'polypeptide(L)' 'MDNAPTVVEENKSVKQKTVVKSEFEKTGRNDPCPCGSGKKFKQCCGR' A
#
# COMPACT_ATOMS: atom_id res chain seq x y z
N MET A 1 37.95 16.91 -29.10
CA MET A 1 36.74 16.21 -29.60
C MET A 1 37.14 14.76 -29.46
N ASP A 2 36.79 14.03 -28.41
CA ASP A 2 35.43 13.66 -28.00
C ASP A 2 35.36 13.53 -26.47
N ASN A 3 34.56 14.38 -25.82
CA ASN A 3 34.25 14.26 -24.40
C ASN A 3 33.12 13.23 -24.26
N ALA A 4 33.43 12.07 -23.69
CA ALA A 4 32.45 11.04 -23.42
C ALA A 4 31.44 11.54 -22.36
N PRO A 5 30.13 11.39 -22.61
CA PRO A 5 29.09 11.97 -21.78
C PRO A 5 29.02 11.31 -20.41
N THR A 6 28.85 12.18 -19.42
CA THR A 6 28.51 11.94 -18.02
C THR A 6 27.46 10.84 -17.86
N VAL A 7 27.83 9.74 -17.19
CA VAL A 7 26.87 8.75 -16.70
C VAL A 7 26.02 9.41 -15.63
N VAL A 8 24.77 9.67 -15.99
CA VAL A 8 23.73 10.28 -15.17
C VAL A 8 23.38 9.41 -13.96
N GLU A 9 23.27 10.08 -12.82
CA GLU A 9 22.81 9.57 -11.53
C GLU A 9 21.40 8.96 -11.60
N GLU A 10 21.29 7.65 -11.39
CA GLU A 10 19.99 6.99 -11.19
C GLU A 10 19.61 7.09 -9.70
N ASN A 11 18.94 8.20 -9.35
CA ASN A 11 18.33 8.40 -8.04
C ASN A 11 17.17 7.41 -7.85
N LYS A 12 17.44 6.31 -7.11
CA LYS A 12 16.45 5.32 -6.72
C LYS A 12 15.35 5.97 -5.87
N SER A 13 14.21 6.24 -6.52
CA SER A 13 12.97 6.75 -5.92
C SER A 13 12.55 5.90 -4.72
N VAL A 14 12.82 6.40 -3.52
CA VAL A 14 12.22 5.90 -2.28
C VAL A 14 10.75 6.31 -2.33
N LYS A 15 9.90 5.43 -2.87
CA LYS A 15 8.44 5.61 -2.84
C LYS A 15 8.03 5.82 -1.38
N GLN A 16 7.63 7.05 -1.10
CA GLN A 16 7.06 7.45 0.18
C GLN A 16 5.91 6.49 0.48
N LYS A 17 6.04 5.69 1.54
CA LYS A 17 4.93 4.88 2.04
C LYS A 17 3.88 5.86 2.57
N THR A 18 2.99 6.29 1.68
CA THR A 18 1.77 7.00 2.07
C THR A 18 1.13 6.13 3.14
N VAL A 19 0.74 6.75 4.26
CA VAL A 19 0.07 6.06 5.35
C VAL A 19 -1.19 5.45 4.76
N VAL A 20 -1.11 4.17 4.36
CA VAL A 20 -2.24 3.45 3.80
C VAL A 20 -3.16 3.28 4.97
N LYS A 21 -4.14 4.19 5.07
CA LYS A 21 -5.29 4.07 5.96
C LYS A 21 -5.69 2.61 5.96
N SER A 22 -5.62 1.99 7.13
CA SER A 22 -5.58 0.54 7.26
C SER A 22 -6.75 -0.05 6.47
N GLU A 23 -6.54 -1.18 5.79
CA GLU A 23 -7.60 -1.78 4.97
C GLU A 23 -8.90 -1.97 5.77
N PHE A 24 -8.76 -2.14 7.09
CA PHE A 24 -9.79 -2.15 8.12
C PHE A 24 -10.65 -0.88 8.22
N GLU A 25 -10.07 0.32 8.08
CA GLU A 25 -10.83 1.59 8.10
C GLU A 25 -11.67 1.81 6.85
N LYS A 26 -11.27 1.22 5.73
CA LYS A 26 -12.00 1.30 4.45
C LYS A 26 -12.94 0.12 4.22
N THR A 27 -12.79 -0.97 4.98
CA THR A 27 -13.63 -2.16 4.86
C THR A 27 -15.04 -1.83 5.36
N GLY A 28 -16.03 -1.93 4.48
CA GLY A 28 -17.43 -1.75 4.84
C GLY A 28 -17.91 -2.86 5.77
N ARG A 29 -18.88 -2.57 6.64
CA ARG A 29 -19.38 -3.53 7.64
C ARG A 29 -19.86 -4.86 7.04
N ASN A 30 -20.33 -4.87 5.80
CA ASN A 30 -20.82 -6.09 5.14
C ASN A 30 -19.77 -6.81 4.29
N ASP A 31 -18.62 -6.19 4.03
CA ASP A 31 -17.55 -6.74 3.21
C ASP A 31 -16.83 -7.90 3.91
N PRO A 32 -16.14 -8.79 3.18
CA PRO A 32 -15.29 -9.81 3.79
C PRO A 32 -14.19 -9.17 4.65
N CYS A 33 -13.89 -9.76 5.80
CA CYS A 33 -12.86 -9.27 6.70
C CYS A 33 -11.45 -9.40 6.08
N PRO A 34 -10.65 -8.32 6.00
CA PRO A 34 -9.28 -8.37 5.49
C PRO A 34 -8.34 -9.21 6.38
N CYS A 35 -8.80 -9.61 7.57
CA CYS A 35 -8.11 -10.53 8.46
C CYS A 35 -8.06 -11.99 7.99
N GLY A 36 -8.73 -12.33 6.87
CA GLY A 36 -8.70 -13.68 6.29
C GLY A 36 -9.59 -14.70 7.00
N SER A 37 -10.48 -14.27 7.90
CA SER A 37 -11.36 -15.18 8.65
C SER A 37 -12.53 -15.75 7.84
N GLY A 38 -12.75 -15.26 6.61
CA GLY A 38 -13.90 -15.60 5.77
C GLY A 38 -15.25 -15.02 6.26
N LYS A 39 -15.26 -14.32 7.40
CA LYS A 39 -16.47 -13.67 7.95
C LYS A 39 -16.62 -12.24 7.42
N LYS A 40 -17.85 -11.74 7.41
CA LYS A 40 -18.11 -10.31 7.16
C LYS A 40 -17.44 -9.45 8.23
N PHE A 41 -16.99 -8.24 7.88
CA PHE A 41 -16.26 -7.34 8.77
C PHE A 41 -17.00 -7.09 10.08
N LYS A 42 -18.31 -6.78 10.01
CA LYS A 42 -19.18 -6.58 11.18
C LYS A 42 -19.36 -7.80 12.11
N GLN A 43 -18.97 -8.98 11.65
CA GLN A 43 -19.04 -10.24 12.41
C GLN A 43 -17.65 -10.73 12.84
N CYS A 44 -16.60 -9.94 12.56
CA CYS A 44 -15.21 -10.28 12.85
C CYS A 44 -14.50 -9.10 13.52
N CYS A 45 -13.64 -8.37 12.80
CA CYS A 45 -12.84 -7.27 13.37
C CYS A 45 -13.61 -5.94 13.52
N GLY A 46 -14.76 -5.80 12.86
CA GLY A 46 -15.64 -4.63 12.96
C GLY A 46 -16.86 -4.87 13.85
N ARG A 47 -16.75 -5.82 14.79
CA ARG A 47 -17.75 -6.05 15.84
C ARG A 47 -17.74 -4.91 16.85
#